data_AF-A0A957S143-F1
#
_entry.id   AF-A0A957S143-F1
#
_cell.length_a   1.000
_cell.length_b   1.000
_cell.length_c   1.000
_cell.angle_alpha   90.00
_cell.angle_beta   90.00
_cell.angle_gamma   90.00
#
_symmetry.space_group_name_H-M   'P 1'
#
loop_
_entity.id
_entity.type
_entity.pdbx_description
1 polymer ?
#
loop_
_entity_poly.entity_id
_entity_poly.type
_entity_poly.pdbx_seq_one_letter_code
_entity_poly.pdbx_strand_id
1 'polypeptide(L)'
;MKRTTIMADEELLFRLERLARRQGRTKAEMIRDALELYVVKQEADLPEASPLMNLVGLAGPDAPPMDLADGRDEELIRNGLHPHFGFTQADDATSG
;
A
#
# COMPACT_ATOMS: atom_id res chain seq x y z
N MET A 1 -16.24 -3.55 13.42
CA MET A 1 -15.06 -2.66 13.63
C MET A 1 -14.30 -3.13 14.86
N LYS A 2 -12.96 -3.13 14.83
CA LYS A 2 -12.10 -3.40 16.00
C LYS A 2 -11.65 -2.06 16.61
N ARG A 3 -11.39 -2.02 17.92
CA ARG A 3 -10.85 -0.84 18.60
C ARG A 3 -9.34 -0.80 18.41
N THR A 4 -8.82 0.30 17.90
CA THR A 4 -7.39 0.52 17.67
C THR A 4 -6.94 1.80 18.35
N THR A 5 -5.78 1.77 19.00
CA THR A 5 -5.13 2.95 19.59
C THR A 5 -3.96 3.35 18.69
N ILE A 6 -3.89 4.62 18.31
CA ILE A 6 -2.83 5.16 17.44
C ILE A 6 -2.09 6.25 18.23
N MET A 7 -0.77 6.22 18.17
CA MET A 7 0.07 7.32 18.66
C MET A 7 0.30 8.31 17.52
N ALA A 8 0.16 9.59 17.79
CA ALA A 8 0.34 10.65 16.82
C ALA A 8 0.90 11.90 17.52
N ASP A 9 1.67 12.68 16.78
CA ASP A 9 2.22 13.93 17.29
C ASP A 9 1.11 14.92 17.63
N GLU A 10 1.34 15.72 18.67
CA GLU A 10 0.39 16.72 19.15
C GLU A 10 0.03 17.75 18.07
N GLU A 11 1.02 18.16 17.26
CA GLU A 11 0.81 19.08 16.15
C GLU A 11 -0.12 18.48 15.07
N LEU A 12 0.02 17.17 14.80
CA LEU A 12 -0.84 16.48 13.84
C LEU A 12 -2.28 16.39 14.37
N LEU A 13 -2.45 16.01 15.64
CA LEU A 13 -3.76 15.96 16.29
C LEU A 13 -4.46 17.33 16.32
N PHE A 14 -3.70 18.39 16.58
CA PHE A 14 -4.22 19.77 16.54
C PHE A 14 -4.68 20.18 15.14
N ARG A 15 -3.86 19.90 14.10
CA ARG A 15 -4.21 20.20 12.70
C ARG A 15 -5.46 19.43 12.27
N LEU A 16 -5.54 18.15 12.62
CA LEU A 16 -6.69 17.29 12.35
C LEU A 16 -7.96 17.81 13.03
N GLU A 17 -7.89 18.19 14.30
CA GLU A 17 -9.04 18.73 15.02
C GLU A 17 -9.57 20.02 14.39
N ARG A 18 -8.67 20.91 13.97
CA ARG A 18 -9.05 22.14 13.29
C ARG A 18 -9.77 21.86 11.96
N LEU A 19 -9.31 20.87 11.20
CA LEU A 19 -9.95 20.45 9.95
C LEU A 19 -11.33 19.83 10.20
N ALA A 20 -11.41 18.92 11.17
CA ALA A 20 -12.66 18.25 11.54
C ALA A 20 -13.75 19.29 11.92
N ARG A 21 -13.39 20.26 12.77
CA ARG A 21 -14.30 21.35 13.16
C ARG A 21 -14.78 22.19 11.97
N ARG A 22 -13.89 22.54 11.03
CA ARG A 22 -14.24 23.32 9.83
C ARG A 22 -15.21 22.59 8.91
N GLN A 23 -15.16 21.26 8.89
CA GLN A 23 -15.99 20.42 8.02
C GLN A 23 -17.25 19.91 8.73
N GLY A 24 -17.46 20.23 10.01
CA GLY A 24 -18.57 19.70 10.80
C GLY A 24 -18.46 18.19 11.05
N ARG A 25 -17.26 17.64 11.05
CA ARG A 25 -16.97 16.20 11.19
C ARG A 25 -16.28 15.91 12.52
N THR A 26 -16.33 14.68 12.97
CA THR A 26 -15.58 14.21 14.13
C THR A 26 -14.13 13.87 13.76
N LYS A 27 -13.21 13.97 14.73
CA LYS A 27 -11.81 13.52 14.54
C LYS A 27 -11.75 12.05 14.11
N ALA A 28 -12.60 11.20 14.68
CA ALA A 28 -12.63 9.78 14.36
C ALA A 28 -13.07 9.48 12.92
N GLU A 29 -14.05 10.22 12.39
CA GLU A 29 -14.44 10.12 10.97
C GLU A 29 -13.29 10.51 10.06
N MET A 30 -12.64 11.64 10.33
CA MET A 30 -11.51 12.10 9.54
C MET A 30 -10.34 11.10 9.52
N ILE A 31 -10.05 10.47 10.67
CA ILE A 31 -9.00 9.44 10.75
C ILE A 31 -9.37 8.22 9.91
N ARG A 32 -10.62 7.76 10.00
CA ARG A 32 -11.07 6.59 9.21
C ARG A 32 -11.00 6.86 7.72
N ASP A 33 -11.58 7.95 7.26
CA ASP A 33 -11.54 8.34 5.85
C ASP A 33 -10.11 8.45 5.32
N ALA A 34 -9.21 9.05 6.11
CA ALA A 34 -7.82 9.20 5.72
C ALA A 34 -7.10 7.85 5.59
N LEU A 35 -7.38 6.91 6.51
CA LEU A 35 -6.84 5.55 6.44
C LEU A 35 -7.40 4.78 5.26
N GLU A 36 -8.71 4.86 5.00
CA GLU A 36 -9.34 4.22 3.84
C GLU A 36 -8.78 4.76 2.52
N LEU A 37 -8.68 6.08 2.37
CA LEU A 37 -8.08 6.72 1.20
C LEU A 37 -6.62 6.33 1.01
N TYR A 38 -5.86 6.22 2.11
CA TYR A 38 -4.47 5.79 2.05
C TYR A 38 -4.34 4.35 1.58
N VAL A 39 -5.14 3.43 2.13
CA VAL A 39 -5.11 2.02 1.74
C VAL A 39 -5.49 1.84 0.28
N VAL A 40 -6.61 2.43 -0.16
CA VAL A 40 -7.05 2.35 -1.57
C VAL A 40 -5.98 2.90 -2.51
N LYS A 41 -5.34 4.01 -2.15
CA LYS A 41 -4.27 4.58 -2.95
C LYS A 41 -3.07 3.64 -3.02
N GLN A 42 -2.65 3.07 -1.90
CA GLN A 42 -1.50 2.17 -1.88
C GLN A 42 -1.78 0.84 -2.59
N GLU A 43 -3.01 0.32 -2.50
CA GLU A 43 -3.44 -0.87 -3.24
C GLU A 43 -3.46 -0.61 -4.75
N ALA A 44 -3.87 0.59 -5.19
CA ALA A 44 -3.84 0.96 -6.60
C ALA A 44 -2.40 1.18 -7.12
N ASP A 45 -1.48 1.60 -6.25
CA ASP A 45 -0.07 1.83 -6.59
C ASP A 45 0.76 0.53 -6.52
N LEU A 46 0.21 -0.58 -6.00
CA LEU A 46 0.85 -1.89 -6.01
C LEU A 46 0.67 -2.58 -7.38
N PRO A 47 1.74 -3.07 -8.02
CA PRO A 47 1.62 -3.81 -9.27
C PRO A 47 0.83 -5.12 -9.05
N GLU A 48 -0.17 -5.39 -9.91
CA GLU A 48 -1.06 -6.59 -9.88
C GLU A 48 -0.30 -7.93 -9.80
N ALA A 49 0.96 -7.95 -10.25
CA ALA A 49 1.88 -9.04 -10.00
C ALA A 49 3.25 -8.45 -9.67
N SER A 50 3.80 -8.80 -8.50
CA SER A 50 5.18 -8.47 -8.18
C SER A 50 6.10 -9.06 -9.27
N PRO A 51 6.93 -8.26 -9.95
CA PRO A 51 7.86 -8.76 -10.97
C PRO A 51 8.73 -9.91 -10.44
N LEU A 52 9.09 -9.88 -9.15
CA LEU A 52 9.82 -10.99 -8.53
C LEU A 52 9.01 -12.28 -8.44
N MET A 53 7.70 -12.23 -8.23
CA MET A 53 6.87 -13.45 -8.26
C MET A 53 6.94 -14.09 -9.64
N ASN A 54 7.04 -13.28 -10.70
CA ASN A 54 7.18 -13.77 -12.06
C ASN A 54 8.59 -14.35 -12.32
N LEU A 55 9.63 -13.71 -11.78
CA LEU A 55 11.01 -14.22 -11.82
C LEU A 55 11.17 -15.59 -11.14
N VAL A 56 10.51 -15.80 -10.00
CA VAL A 56 10.62 -17.04 -9.20
C VAL A 56 9.58 -18.10 -9.60
N GLY A 57 8.77 -17.83 -10.63
CA GLY A 57 7.77 -18.77 -11.16
C GLY A 57 6.53 -18.94 -10.28
N LEU A 58 6.23 -17.95 -9.44
CA LEU A 58 5.09 -17.91 -8.52
C LEU A 58 3.94 -17.02 -9.01
N ALA A 59 4.08 -16.31 -10.13
CA ALA A 59 3.08 -15.36 -10.65
C ALA A 59 1.86 -15.99 -11.33
N GLY A 60 1.63 -17.30 -11.16
CA GLY A 60 0.53 -18.02 -11.80
C GLY A 60 0.80 -18.36 -13.28
N PRO A 61 -0.07 -19.19 -13.89
CA PRO A 61 0.19 -19.81 -15.20
C PRO A 61 0.10 -18.83 -16.40
N ASP A 62 -0.56 -17.68 -16.23
CA ASP A 62 -0.78 -16.70 -17.31
C ASP A 62 0.24 -15.55 -17.28
N ALA A 63 1.23 -15.60 -16.40
CA ALA A 63 2.25 -14.55 -16.31
C ALA A 63 3.24 -14.64 -17.48
N PRO A 64 3.57 -13.51 -18.13
CA PRO A 64 4.53 -13.50 -19.24
C PRO A 64 5.94 -13.85 -18.74
N PRO A 65 6.72 -14.66 -19.48
CA PRO A 65 8.06 -15.05 -19.04
C PRO A 65 8.97 -13.83 -18.91
N MET A 66 9.75 -13.79 -17.83
CA MET A 66 10.69 -12.70 -17.55
C MET A 66 12.03 -12.92 -18.28
N ASP A 67 12.53 -11.89 -18.95
CA ASP A 67 13.80 -11.87 -19.66
C ASP A 67 14.74 -10.79 -19.10
N LEU A 68 15.83 -11.23 -18.49
CA LEU A 68 16.86 -10.35 -17.93
C LEU A 68 17.97 -10.00 -18.93
N ALA A 69 17.96 -10.58 -20.13
CA ALA A 69 19.06 -10.45 -21.08
C ALA A 69 19.20 -9.04 -21.67
N ASP A 70 18.11 -8.30 -21.76
CA ASP A 70 18.08 -6.93 -22.32
C ASP A 70 17.93 -5.83 -21.25
N GLY A 71 17.85 -6.21 -19.97
CA GLY A 71 17.77 -5.29 -18.82
C GLY A 71 16.42 -4.59 -18.63
N ARG A 72 15.44 -4.77 -19.52
CA ARG A 72 14.11 -4.13 -19.38
C ARG A 72 13.35 -4.66 -18.18
N ASP A 73 13.40 -5.97 -17.97
CA ASP A 73 12.69 -6.59 -16.85
C ASP A 73 13.44 -6.38 -15.53
N GLU A 74 14.76 -6.18 -15.57
CA GLU A 74 15.54 -5.77 -14.39
C GLU A 74 15.12 -4.38 -13.90
N GLU A 75 14.83 -3.46 -14.83
CA GLU A 75 14.31 -2.12 -14.51
C GLU A 75 12.90 -2.19 -13.90
N LEU A 76 12.04 -3.09 -14.41
CA LEU A 76 10.73 -3.37 -13.82
C LEU A 76 10.83 -3.89 -12.38
N ILE A 77 11.80 -4.77 -12.09
CA ILE A 77 12.03 -5.26 -10.72
C ILE A 77 12.47 -4.13 -9.80
N ARG A 78 13.38 -3.25 -10.24
CA ARG A 78 13.83 -2.11 -9.41
C ARG A 78 12.71 -1.11 -9.16
N ASN A 79 11.90 -0.83 -10.17
CA ASN A 79 10.81 0.15 -10.08
C ASN A 79 9.60 -0.38 -9.31
N GLY A 80 9.41 -1.71 -9.25
CA GLY A 80 8.38 -2.37 -8.45
C GLY A 80 8.72 -2.54 -6.98
N LEU A 81 9.89 -2.04 -6.52
CA LEU A 81 10.35 -2.19 -5.15
C LEU A 81 9.75 -1.08 -4.27
N HIS A 82 8.80 -1.44 -3.40
CA HIS A 82 8.16 -0.45 -2.53
C HIS A 82 9.16 0.02 -1.46
N PRO A 83 9.38 1.34 -1.28
CA PRO A 83 10.45 1.87 -0.43
C PRO A 83 10.32 1.52 1.06
N HIS A 84 9.10 1.22 1.52
CA HIS A 84 8.83 0.88 2.92
C HIS A 84 8.55 -0.61 3.17
N PHE A 85 8.18 -1.36 2.13
CA PHE A 85 7.68 -2.73 2.29
C PHE A 85 8.48 -3.76 1.47
N GLY A 86 9.43 -3.32 0.64
CA GLY A 86 10.15 -4.20 -0.27
C GLY A 86 9.19 -4.86 -1.26
N PHE A 87 9.26 -6.18 -1.39
CA PHE A 87 8.32 -6.97 -2.18
C PHE A 87 7.36 -7.68 -1.24
N THR A 88 6.07 -7.37 -1.34
CA THR A 88 5.01 -8.08 -0.60
C THR A 88 4.29 -9.04 -1.54
N GLN A 89 4.13 -10.29 -1.11
CA GLN A 89 3.24 -11.25 -1.74
C GLN A 89 1.79 -10.77 -1.53
N ALA A 90 1.01 -10.69 -2.60
CA ALA A 90 -0.38 -10.25 -2.54
C ALA A 90 -1.31 -11.19 -1.74
N ASP A 91 -0.84 -12.38 -1.35
CA ASP A 91 -1.65 -13.38 -0.64
C ASP A 91 -1.82 -13.14 0.87
N ASP A 92 -1.06 -12.23 1.49
CA ASP A 92 -1.15 -12.02 2.95
C ASP A 92 -2.37 -11.19 3.40
N ALA A 93 -3.22 -10.74 2.48
CA ALA A 93 -4.49 -10.09 2.81
C ALA A 93 -5.62 -11.07 3.21
N THR A 94 -5.38 -12.38 3.12
CA THR A 94 -6.36 -13.41 3.52
C THR A 94 -5.73 -14.55 4.32
N SER A 95 -5.14 -14.26 5.49
CA SER A 95 -5.06 -15.20 6.62
C SER A 95 -4.53 -14.51 7.89
N GLY A 96 -5.36 -14.34 8.93
CA GLY A 96 -4.91 -14.00 10.30
C GLY A 96 -5.70 -12.92 11.03
#